data_AF-A0A8C6I5H8-F1
#
_entry.id   AF-A0A8C6I5H8-F1
#
_cell.length_a   1.000
_cell.length_b   1.000
_cell.length_c   1.000
_cell.angle_alpha   90.00
_cell.angle_beta   90.00
_cell.angle_gamma   90.00
#
_symmetry.space_group_name_H-M   'P 1'
#
loop_
_entity.id
_entity.type
_entity.pdbx_description
1 polymer ?
#
loop_
_entity_poly.entity_id
_entity_poly.type
_entity_poly.pdbx_seq_one_letter_code
_entity_poly.pdbx_strand_id
1 'polypeptide(L)'
;MSCVHQVDIKLMITYGWQDNRTMSTSLTTCEWKKVFYEKMEVAKPADSWELIIDPALKPNELGPGWKQYLEQHASGRFHCSWCWHTWQSANVVILFHMHLDRAQRVGSVRMRVFKQLCYQCGTSRLDESSMLEENIEGLVDNLITSLREQCYDEDGGQYRIHVASRPDSGLHRSEFCEACQEGIVHWKPSEKLLEEDAAYTDASKKKGQAGFISSFFSFRWCLFWGALCLVIVYLQFFRGRSGFL
;
A
#
# COMPACT_ATOMS: atom_id res chain seq x y z
N MET A 1 25.53 19.94 -2.57
CA MET A 1 26.41 20.34 -3.69
C MET A 1 26.96 19.06 -4.32
N SER A 2 26.76 18.67 -5.57
CA SER A 2 25.82 19.02 -6.62
C SER A 2 25.89 17.85 -7.61
N CYS A 3 24.87 16.97 -7.66
CA CYS A 3 24.74 16.06 -8.82
C CYS A 3 24.32 16.81 -10.10
N VAL A 4 24.08 18.13 -10.01
CA VAL A 4 23.53 18.95 -11.09
C VAL A 4 24.60 19.78 -11.83
N HIS A 5 25.89 19.68 -11.46
CA HIS A 5 26.93 20.50 -12.12
C HIS A 5 27.90 19.78 -13.06
N GLN A 6 27.57 18.57 -13.51
CA GLN A 6 28.41 17.91 -14.51
C GLN A 6 27.60 17.13 -15.57
N VAL A 7 26.64 17.80 -16.19
CA VAL A 7 26.22 17.41 -17.55
C VAL A 7 26.35 18.64 -18.41
N ASP A 8 27.59 18.91 -18.81
CA ASP A 8 27.94 19.94 -19.77
C ASP A 8 27.28 19.55 -21.10
N ILE A 9 26.18 20.23 -21.46
CA ILE A 9 25.44 20.01 -22.73
C ILE A 9 26.38 20.14 -23.94
N LYS A 10 27.54 20.79 -23.77
CA LYS A 10 28.59 20.95 -24.78
C LYS A 10 29.39 19.66 -25.09
N LEU A 11 29.42 18.70 -24.17
CA LEU A 11 30.06 17.39 -24.37
C LEU A 11 29.16 16.40 -25.14
N MET A 12 27.83 16.59 -25.12
CA MET A 12 26.88 15.70 -25.80
C MET A 12 26.89 15.80 -27.34
N ILE A 13 27.44 16.89 -27.89
CA ILE A 13 27.51 17.09 -29.36
C ILE A 13 28.86 16.60 -29.93
N THR A 14 29.91 16.50 -29.11
CA THR A 14 31.28 16.21 -29.58
C THR A 14 31.62 14.73 -29.62
N TYR A 15 30.94 13.88 -28.85
CA TYR A 15 31.16 12.43 -28.85
C TYR A 15 29.84 11.72 -29.17
N GLY A 16 29.69 11.29 -30.42
CA GLY A 16 28.44 10.78 -30.98
C GLY A 16 27.73 9.69 -30.15
N TRP A 17 26.39 9.80 -30.13
CA TRP A 17 25.40 8.79 -29.73
C TRP A 17 25.73 7.99 -28.48
N GLN A 18 25.43 8.56 -27.31
CA GLN A 18 25.22 7.79 -26.08
C GLN A 18 23.74 7.40 -26.00
N ASP A 19 23.48 6.10 -25.87
CA ASP A 19 22.15 5.49 -25.82
C ASP A 19 21.23 6.11 -24.76
N ASN A 20 19.97 6.38 -25.13
CA ASN A 20 18.89 6.77 -24.22
C ASN A 20 18.70 5.78 -23.02
N ARG A 21 19.18 4.54 -23.17
CA ARG A 21 19.15 3.44 -22.18
C ARG A 21 19.88 3.79 -20.88
N THR A 22 21.11 4.29 -20.98
CA THR A 22 21.94 4.67 -19.82
C THR A 22 21.37 5.87 -19.08
N MET A 23 20.68 6.77 -19.79
CA MET A 23 20.08 7.96 -19.17
C MET A 23 18.87 7.60 -18.31
N SER A 24 17.94 6.77 -18.79
CA SER A 24 16.72 6.43 -18.05
C SER A 24 17.00 5.70 -16.73
N THR A 25 17.89 4.71 -16.72
CA THR A 25 18.29 3.98 -15.50
C THR A 25 19.03 4.88 -14.51
N SER A 26 19.85 5.82 -15.02
CA SER A 26 20.53 6.79 -14.16
C SER A 26 19.55 7.76 -13.50
N LEU A 27 18.48 8.16 -14.19
CA LEU A 27 17.50 9.14 -13.71
C LEU A 27 16.64 8.57 -12.57
N THR A 28 16.09 7.36 -12.75
CA THR A 28 15.30 6.70 -11.69
C THR A 28 16.16 6.39 -10.46
N THR A 29 17.41 5.96 -10.66
CA THR A 29 18.38 5.76 -9.56
C THR A 29 18.63 7.05 -8.78
N CYS A 30 18.76 8.18 -9.46
CA CYS A 30 18.97 9.47 -8.80
C CYS A 30 17.76 9.90 -7.98
N GLU A 31 16.54 9.68 -8.49
CA GLU A 31 15.30 10.03 -7.79
C GLU A 31 15.11 9.21 -6.51
N TRP A 32 15.31 7.89 -6.58
CA TRP A 32 15.27 7.01 -5.41
C TRP A 32 16.27 7.44 -4.34
N LYS A 33 17.53 7.66 -4.72
CA LYS A 33 18.57 8.11 -3.78
C LYS A 33 18.22 9.46 -3.17
N LYS A 34 17.76 10.41 -3.98
CA LYS A 34 17.37 11.75 -3.51
C LYS A 34 16.27 11.66 -2.45
N VAL A 35 15.15 11.03 -2.78
CA VAL A 35 13.99 10.94 -1.87
C VAL A 35 14.34 10.16 -0.61
N PHE A 36 15.12 9.08 -0.74
CA PHE A 36 15.61 8.32 0.40
C PHE A 36 16.45 9.17 1.34
N TYR A 37 17.46 9.88 0.83
CA TYR A 37 18.33 10.71 1.68
C TYR A 37 17.57 11.86 2.35
N GLU A 38 16.70 12.57 1.61
CA GLU A 38 15.89 13.65 2.16
C GLU A 38 14.99 13.18 3.32
N LYS A 39 14.31 12.04 3.16
CA LYS A 39 13.45 11.49 4.21
C LYS A 39 14.24 10.86 5.36
N MET A 40 15.38 10.23 5.07
CA MET A 40 16.22 9.60 6.08
C MET A 40 16.92 10.62 6.99
N GLU A 41 17.34 11.77 6.44
CA GLU A 41 17.89 12.89 7.20
C GLU A 41 16.90 13.41 8.25
N VAL A 42 15.61 13.47 7.90
CA VAL A 42 14.55 13.83 8.85
C VAL A 42 14.28 12.70 9.84
N ALA A 43 14.27 11.45 9.39
CA ALA A 43 13.90 10.31 10.22
C ALA A 43 14.98 9.92 11.24
N LYS A 44 16.27 9.99 10.87
CA LYS A 44 17.43 9.66 11.71
C LYS A 44 18.62 10.60 11.39
N PRO A 45 18.58 11.87 11.81
CA PRO A 45 19.63 12.86 11.49
C PRO A 45 21.01 12.51 12.06
N ALA A 46 21.07 11.63 13.07
CA ALA A 46 22.32 11.21 13.71
C ALA A 46 22.96 9.96 13.06
N ASP A 47 22.34 9.40 12.02
CA ASP A 47 22.78 8.18 11.35
C ASP A 47 23.08 8.43 9.88
N SER A 48 24.15 7.81 9.37
CA SER A 48 24.47 7.86 7.95
C SER A 48 23.91 6.61 7.26
N TRP A 49 23.10 6.80 6.23
CA TRP A 49 22.50 5.71 5.47
C TRP A 49 22.89 5.79 4.00
N GLU A 50 23.27 4.65 3.42
CA GLU A 50 23.56 4.52 1.99
C GLU A 50 22.51 3.66 1.30
N LEU A 51 21.99 4.11 0.15
CA LEU A 51 21.12 3.32 -0.72
C LEU A 51 21.90 2.84 -1.95
N ILE A 52 21.95 1.53 -2.15
CA ILE A 52 22.68 0.85 -3.22
C ILE A 52 21.67 0.09 -4.08
N ILE A 53 21.68 0.34 -5.38
CA ILE A 53 20.85 -0.44 -6.32
C ILE A 53 21.70 -1.61 -6.82
N ASP A 54 21.23 -2.82 -6.53
CA ASP A 54 21.93 -4.07 -6.85
C ASP A 54 20.98 -5.00 -7.65
N PRO A 55 21.08 -5.00 -8.98
CA PRO A 55 20.25 -5.87 -9.83
C PRO A 55 20.46 -7.37 -9.59
N ALA A 56 21.56 -7.77 -8.94
CA ALA A 56 21.88 -9.16 -8.64
C ALA A 56 21.42 -9.59 -7.23
N LEU A 57 20.80 -8.68 -6.45
CA LEU A 57 20.33 -8.96 -5.10
C LEU A 57 19.28 -10.09 -5.11
N LYS A 58 19.46 -11.12 -4.29
CA LYS A 58 18.55 -12.27 -4.26
C LYS A 58 17.67 -12.29 -3.01
N PRO A 59 16.41 -12.72 -3.14
CA PRO A 59 15.53 -12.88 -1.99
C PRO A 59 16.04 -14.00 -1.07
N ASN A 60 15.89 -13.82 0.24
CA ASN A 60 16.19 -14.80 1.29
C ASN A 60 17.67 -15.24 1.41
N GLU A 61 18.60 -14.65 0.66
CA GLU A 61 20.04 -14.84 0.81
C GLU A 61 20.65 -13.69 1.64
N LEU A 62 20.54 -13.75 2.97
CA LEU A 62 20.98 -12.70 3.89
C LEU A 62 22.28 -13.05 4.62
N GLY A 63 23.21 -12.08 4.68
CA GLY A 63 24.36 -12.15 5.57
C GLY A 63 23.97 -11.92 7.04
N PRO A 64 24.86 -12.22 8.00
CA PRO A 64 24.62 -11.95 9.42
C PRO A 64 24.28 -10.48 9.67
N GLY A 65 23.24 -10.21 10.46
CA GLY A 65 22.78 -8.85 10.80
C GLY A 65 21.91 -8.17 9.73
N TRP A 66 21.85 -8.71 8.51
CA TRP A 66 20.98 -8.17 7.47
C TRP A 66 19.51 -8.56 7.71
N LYS A 67 18.62 -7.63 7.38
CA LYS A 67 17.17 -7.74 7.44
C LYS A 67 16.59 -7.62 6.04
N GLN A 68 15.42 -8.19 5.81
CA GLN A 68 14.77 -8.15 4.51
C GLN A 68 13.39 -7.48 4.62
N TYR A 69 13.13 -6.57 3.70
CA TYR A 69 11.80 -6.02 3.45
C TYR A 69 11.44 -6.26 1.98
N LEU A 70 10.21 -6.71 1.75
CA LEU A 70 9.69 -6.98 0.41
C LEU A 70 8.43 -6.15 0.21
N GLU A 71 8.49 -5.23 -0.75
CA GLU A 71 7.33 -4.46 -1.20
C GLU A 71 6.73 -5.19 -2.39
N GLN A 72 5.49 -5.68 -2.27
CA GLN A 72 4.86 -6.53 -3.29
C GLN A 72 3.78 -5.81 -4.11
N HIS A 73 3.40 -4.60 -3.69
CA HIS A 73 2.26 -3.85 -4.23
C HIS A 73 2.66 -2.49 -4.80
N ALA A 74 3.89 -2.39 -5.32
CA ALA A 74 4.31 -1.20 -6.03
C ALA A 74 3.63 -1.13 -7.41
N SER A 75 3.18 0.06 -7.79
CA SER A 75 2.66 0.34 -9.13
C SER A 75 3.79 0.74 -10.06
N GLY A 76 3.86 0.18 -11.26
CA GLY A 76 4.83 0.55 -12.27
C GLY A 76 4.28 0.49 -13.68
N ARG A 77 4.81 1.35 -14.56
CA ARG A 77 4.57 1.34 -16.00
C ARG A 77 5.77 0.72 -16.70
N PHE A 78 5.51 -0.25 -17.55
CA PHE A 78 6.52 -0.97 -18.31
C PHE A 78 6.38 -0.64 -19.79
N HIS A 79 7.51 -0.49 -20.46
CA HIS A 79 7.57 -0.28 -21.89
C HIS A 79 8.55 -1.28 -22.53
N CYS A 80 8.08 -1.99 -23.55
CA CYS A 80 8.88 -2.94 -24.31
C CYS A 80 9.64 -2.20 -25.42
N SER A 81 10.97 -2.18 -25.34
CA SER A 81 11.89 -1.66 -26.36
C SER A 81 11.70 -2.24 -27.77
N TRP A 82 11.16 -3.47 -27.87
CA TRP A 82 11.13 -4.23 -29.12
C TRP A 82 9.82 -4.04 -29.90
N CYS A 83 8.69 -4.30 -29.24
CA CYS A 83 7.37 -4.18 -29.86
C CYS A 83 6.65 -2.88 -29.49
N TRP A 84 7.30 -2.01 -28.70
CA TRP A 84 6.77 -0.74 -28.21
C TRP A 84 5.50 -0.86 -27.35
N HIS A 85 5.13 -2.09 -27.00
CA HIS A 85 4.00 -2.36 -26.12
C HIS A 85 4.25 -1.78 -24.73
N THR A 86 3.23 -1.12 -24.18
CA THR A 86 3.29 -0.48 -22.86
C THR A 86 2.18 -1.03 -21.99
N TRP A 87 2.49 -1.38 -20.75
CA TRP A 87 1.49 -1.88 -19.80
C TRP A 87 1.76 -1.33 -18.40
N GLN A 88 0.74 -1.35 -17.54
CA GLN A 88 0.86 -1.00 -16.13
C GLN A 88 0.69 -2.25 -15.27
N SER A 89 1.34 -2.29 -14.12
CA SER A 89 1.25 -3.38 -13.16
C SER A 89 1.18 -2.81 -11.75
N ALA A 90 0.19 -3.24 -10.96
CA ALA A 90 0.08 -2.92 -9.53
C ALA A 90 0.84 -3.93 -8.64
N ASN A 91 1.56 -4.87 -9.25
CA ASN A 91 2.24 -5.98 -8.60
C ASN A 91 3.74 -5.95 -8.92
N VAL A 92 4.36 -4.78 -8.89
CA VAL A 92 5.82 -4.68 -8.97
C VAL A 92 6.40 -5.03 -7.61
N VAL A 93 7.39 -5.93 -7.61
CA VAL A 93 8.08 -6.33 -6.39
C VAL A 93 9.39 -5.53 -6.27
N ILE A 94 9.65 -5.02 -5.07
CA ILE A 94 10.93 -4.40 -4.74
C ILE A 94 11.49 -5.11 -3.50
N LEU A 95 12.71 -5.62 -3.64
CA LEU A 95 13.47 -6.24 -2.55
C LEU A 95 14.40 -5.22 -1.93
N PHE A 96 14.36 -5.16 -0.60
CA PHE A 96 15.29 -4.39 0.21
C PHE A 96 16.01 -5.31 1.18
N HIS A 97 17.34 -5.26 1.16
CA HIS A 97 18.19 -5.80 2.22
C HIS A 97 18.74 -4.63 3.03
N MET A 98 18.58 -4.68 4.34
CA MET A 98 18.87 -3.56 5.24
C MET A 98 19.83 -4.04 6.33
N HIS A 99 20.83 -3.23 6.64
CA HIS A 99 21.77 -3.49 7.73
C HIS A 99 22.09 -2.19 8.44
N LEU A 100 22.14 -2.23 9.77
CA LEU A 100 22.53 -1.10 10.61
C LEU A 100 23.64 -1.53 11.57
N ASP A 101 24.81 -0.91 11.44
CA ASP A 101 25.82 -0.94 12.49
C ASP A 101 25.49 0.14 13.51
N ARG A 102 24.93 -0.27 14.66
CA ARG A 102 24.56 0.65 15.75
C ARG A 102 25.76 1.30 16.43
N ALA A 103 26.93 0.66 16.42
CA ALA A 103 28.14 1.21 17.04
C ALA A 103 28.74 2.32 16.18
N GLN A 104 28.73 2.13 14.85
CA GLN A 104 29.22 3.14 13.90
C GLN A 104 28.15 4.16 13.51
N ARG A 105 26.87 3.91 13.81
CA ARG A 105 25.74 4.75 13.39
C ARG A 105 25.66 4.84 11.86
N VAL A 106 26.03 3.75 11.18
CA VAL A 106 26.06 3.63 9.72
C VAL A 106 25.13 2.50 9.28
N GLY A 107 24.23 2.80 8.37
CA GLY A 107 23.31 1.86 7.76
C GLY A 107 23.50 1.73 6.25
N SER A 108 23.13 0.58 5.73
CA SER A 108 23.14 0.30 4.29
C SER A 108 21.83 -0.36 3.88
N VAL A 109 21.26 0.10 2.77
CA VAL A 109 20.13 -0.52 2.10
C VAL A 109 20.56 -0.93 0.70
N ARG A 110 20.40 -2.21 0.37
CA ARG A 110 20.50 -2.70 -1.00
C ARG A 110 19.11 -2.91 -1.56
N MET A 111 18.88 -2.47 -2.79
CA MET A 111 17.58 -2.46 -3.44
C MET A 111 17.65 -3.16 -4.80
N ARG A 112 16.66 -4.02 -5.09
CA ARG A 112 16.40 -4.55 -6.42
C ARG A 112 14.92 -4.38 -6.75
N VAL A 113 14.65 -3.80 -7.91
CA VAL A 113 13.30 -3.78 -8.49
C VAL A 113 13.19 -4.96 -9.45
N PHE A 114 12.20 -5.83 -9.25
CA PHE A 114 11.96 -6.97 -10.13
C PHE A 114 11.21 -6.51 -11.39
N LYS A 115 11.63 -7.08 -12.53
CA LYS A 115 11.15 -6.76 -13.86
C LYS A 115 9.95 -7.61 -14.25
N GLN A 116 9.26 -7.19 -15.31
CA GLN A 116 8.22 -7.98 -15.96
C GLN A 116 8.55 -8.10 -17.45
N LEU A 117 8.37 -9.30 -18.00
CA LEU A 117 8.53 -9.59 -19.42
C LEU A 117 7.32 -9.10 -20.21
N CYS A 118 7.55 -8.70 -21.46
CA CYS A 118 6.48 -8.33 -22.36
C CYS A 118 5.65 -9.56 -22.76
N TYR A 119 4.37 -9.59 -22.36
CA TYR A 119 3.46 -10.68 -22.69
C TYR A 119 3.00 -10.68 -24.15
N GLN A 120 3.17 -9.58 -24.88
CA GLN A 120 2.69 -9.47 -26.27
C GLN A 120 3.65 -10.10 -27.28
N CYS A 121 4.97 -9.94 -27.08
CA CYS A 121 5.98 -10.50 -27.98
C CYS A 121 6.76 -11.66 -27.37
N GLY A 122 6.59 -11.96 -26.08
CA GLY A 122 7.24 -13.09 -25.40
C GLY A 122 8.77 -13.01 -25.38
N THR A 123 9.35 -11.86 -25.73
CA THR A 123 10.79 -11.71 -25.87
C THR A 123 11.45 -11.80 -24.49
N SER A 124 12.39 -12.73 -24.34
CA SER A 124 13.19 -12.98 -23.13
C SER A 124 14.19 -11.87 -22.78
N ARG A 125 14.11 -10.72 -23.47
CA ARG A 125 14.93 -9.57 -23.15
C ARG A 125 14.26 -8.84 -22.00
N LEU A 126 14.92 -8.89 -20.85
CA LEU A 126 14.67 -8.05 -19.67
C LEU A 126 15.00 -6.58 -19.99
N ASP A 127 14.48 -6.08 -21.12
CA ASP A 127 14.71 -4.72 -21.59
C ASP A 127 14.05 -3.78 -20.59
N GLU A 128 14.95 -3.09 -19.91
CA GLU A 128 14.72 -2.35 -18.70
C GLU A 128 14.16 -0.98 -19.07
N SER A 129 12.82 -0.89 -19.11
CA SER A 129 12.14 0.36 -18.82
C SER A 129 10.83 0.07 -18.11
N SER A 130 10.96 -0.29 -16.83
CA SER A 130 9.89 -0.08 -15.87
C SER A 130 10.07 1.33 -15.30
N MET A 131 9.35 2.31 -15.84
CA MET A 131 9.19 3.56 -15.12
C MET A 131 8.28 3.25 -13.93
N LEU A 132 8.83 3.33 -12.72
CA LEU A 132 8.04 3.47 -11.52
C LEU A 132 7.44 4.88 -11.54
N GLU A 133 6.47 5.06 -12.43
CA GLU A 133 5.74 6.31 -12.58
C GLU A 133 4.69 6.29 -11.48
N GLU A 134 5.09 6.89 -10.36
CA GLU A 134 4.34 7.32 -9.18
C GLU A 134 4.57 6.52 -7.88
N ASN A 135 4.82 7.33 -6.84
CA ASN A 135 4.98 7.05 -5.41
C ASN A 135 6.32 6.47 -4.92
N ILE A 136 7.46 6.89 -5.51
CA ILE A 136 8.79 6.70 -4.88
C ILE A 136 8.76 7.19 -3.43
N GLU A 137 8.10 8.33 -3.16
CA GLU A 137 7.96 8.88 -1.82
C GLU A 137 7.30 7.90 -0.84
N GLY A 138 6.11 7.37 -1.18
CA GLY A 138 5.43 6.42 -0.31
C GLY A 138 6.13 5.07 -0.19
N LEU A 139 6.84 4.62 -1.23
CA LEU A 139 7.68 3.42 -1.15
C LEU A 139 8.89 3.63 -0.22
N VAL A 140 9.50 4.81 -0.29
CA VAL A 140 10.56 5.21 0.64
C VAL A 140 10.01 5.37 2.05
N ASP A 141 8.80 5.90 2.23
CA ASP A 141 8.15 5.95 3.55
C ASP A 141 7.95 4.53 4.12
N ASN A 142 7.44 3.59 3.33
CA ASN A 142 7.29 2.19 3.74
C ASN A 142 8.65 1.54 4.07
N LEU A 143 9.71 1.87 3.31
CA LEU A 143 11.08 1.42 3.60
C LEU A 143 11.57 2.00 4.94
N ILE A 144 11.38 3.29 5.19
CA ILE A 144 11.80 3.95 6.45
C ILE A 144 11.04 3.37 7.64
N THR A 145 9.73 3.13 7.50
CA THR A 145 8.94 2.39 8.50
C THR A 145 9.56 1.03 8.78
N SER A 146 9.92 0.27 7.75
CA SER A 146 10.55 -1.05 7.91
C SER A 146 11.95 -0.97 8.53
N LEU A 147 12.72 0.09 8.25
CA LEU A 147 14.00 0.37 8.91
C LEU A 147 13.82 0.61 10.40
N ARG A 148 12.84 1.42 10.79
CA ARG A 148 12.52 1.70 12.21
C ARG A 148 12.14 0.43 12.96
N GLU A 149 11.23 -0.36 12.38
CA GLU A 149 10.77 -1.62 12.98
C GLU A 149 11.89 -2.65 13.10
N GLN A 150 12.64 -2.91 12.02
CA GLN A 150 13.53 -4.08 11.94
C GLN A 150 14.98 -3.79 12.34
N CYS A 151 15.45 -2.55 12.17
CA CYS A 151 16.82 -2.17 12.45
C CYS A 151 16.97 -1.37 13.75
N TYR A 152 15.96 -0.58 14.14
CA TYR A 152 15.98 0.24 15.36
C TYR A 152 15.11 -0.30 16.50
N ASP A 153 14.28 -1.32 16.25
CA ASP A 153 13.28 -1.86 17.19
C ASP A 153 12.28 -0.81 17.68
N GLU A 154 11.97 0.16 16.82
CA GLU A 154 10.99 1.23 17.08
C GLU A 154 9.64 0.91 16.44
N ASP A 155 8.56 1.47 16.99
CA ASP A 155 7.25 1.36 16.36
C ASP A 155 7.24 2.12 15.01
N GLY A 156 7.00 1.39 13.93
CA GLY A 156 6.93 1.90 12.57
C GLY A 156 5.66 2.69 12.26
N GLY A 157 4.67 2.64 13.15
CA GLY A 157 3.33 3.20 12.96
C GLY A 157 2.38 2.27 12.20
N GLN A 158 1.07 2.51 12.33
CA GLN A 158 0.03 1.56 11.91
C GLN A 158 -0.23 1.45 10.40
N TYR A 159 0.27 2.37 9.55
CA TYR A 159 -0.19 2.45 8.16
C TYR A 159 0.96 2.38 7.15
N ARG A 160 1.15 1.21 6.54
CA ARG A 160 1.91 1.08 5.29
C ARG A 160 1.04 1.67 4.17
N ILE A 161 1.60 2.59 3.40
CA ILE A 161 0.89 3.22 2.29
C ILE A 161 0.72 2.15 1.21
N HIS A 162 -0.52 1.77 0.90
CA HIS A 162 -0.81 0.94 -0.26
C HIS A 162 -0.53 1.77 -1.52
N VAL A 163 0.58 1.45 -2.19
CA VAL A 163 1.06 2.18 -3.38
C VAL A 163 0.40 1.72 -4.68
N ALA A 164 -0.45 0.69 -4.62
CA ALA A 164 -1.15 0.18 -5.78
C ALA A 164 -2.19 1.18 -6.31
N SER A 165 -1.92 1.77 -7.48
CA SER A 165 -2.90 2.59 -8.20
C SER A 165 -3.78 1.73 -9.11
N ARG A 166 -5.09 1.86 -8.89
CA ARG A 166 -6.27 1.38 -9.66
C ARG A 166 -6.53 -0.15 -9.72
N PRO A 167 -7.80 -0.58 -9.56
CA PRO A 167 -8.21 -1.99 -9.64
C PRO A 167 -8.06 -2.66 -11.02
N ASP A 168 -7.71 -1.90 -12.06
CA ASP A 168 -7.86 -2.32 -13.46
C ASP A 168 -6.61 -3.03 -14.03
N SER A 169 -5.60 -3.31 -13.20
CA SER A 169 -4.55 -4.23 -13.62
C SER A 169 -5.14 -5.64 -13.61
N GLY A 170 -5.49 -6.17 -14.78
CA GLY A 170 -6.03 -7.52 -14.94
C GLY A 170 -5.20 -8.60 -14.22
N LEU A 171 -5.70 -9.84 -14.22
CA LEU A 171 -5.09 -10.96 -13.47
C LEU A 171 -3.56 -11.00 -13.65
N HIS A 172 -2.84 -10.92 -12.53
CA HIS A 172 -1.38 -11.02 -12.50
C HIS A 172 -0.92 -12.31 -13.17
N ARG A 173 0.02 -12.20 -14.12
CA ARG A 173 0.55 -13.32 -14.90
C ARG A 173 1.95 -13.67 -14.42
N SER A 174 2.04 -14.71 -13.58
CA SER A 174 3.28 -15.14 -12.93
C SER A 174 4.40 -15.51 -13.91
N GLU A 175 4.03 -16.04 -15.08
CA GLU A 175 4.97 -16.46 -16.12
C GLU A 175 5.77 -15.28 -16.72
N PHE A 176 5.26 -14.06 -16.62
CA PHE A 176 5.94 -12.85 -17.07
C PHE A 176 6.54 -12.02 -15.92
N CYS A 177 6.43 -12.47 -14.67
CA CYS A 177 6.92 -11.75 -13.50
C CYS A 177 8.24 -12.34 -13.00
N GLU A 178 9.33 -11.56 -13.02
CA GLU A 178 10.65 -12.02 -12.55
C GLU A 178 10.59 -12.46 -11.07
N ALA A 179 9.86 -11.72 -10.23
CA ALA A 179 9.70 -12.08 -8.82
C ALA A 179 9.04 -13.46 -8.64
N CYS A 180 7.98 -13.76 -9.41
CA CYS A 180 7.34 -15.08 -9.37
C CYS A 180 8.24 -16.20 -9.86
N GLN A 181 9.06 -15.93 -10.88
CA GLN A 181 10.05 -16.90 -11.38
C GLN A 181 11.13 -17.19 -10.32
N GLU A 182 11.46 -16.21 -9.48
CA GLU A 182 12.35 -16.33 -8.31
C GLU A 182 11.63 -16.91 -7.07
N GLY A 183 10.40 -17.39 -7.23
CA GLY A 183 9.63 -18.07 -6.16
C GLY A 183 8.89 -17.14 -5.20
N ILE A 184 8.82 -15.84 -5.50
CA ILE A 184 8.06 -14.88 -4.68
C ILE A 184 6.57 -14.99 -5.03
N VAL A 185 5.76 -15.35 -4.03
CA VAL A 185 4.31 -15.40 -4.14
C VAL A 185 3.73 -14.04 -3.82
N HIS A 186 3.02 -13.41 -4.77
CA HIS A 186 2.25 -12.21 -4.48
C HIS A 186 1.12 -12.56 -3.52
N TRP A 187 1.03 -11.84 -2.41
CA TRP A 187 -0.13 -11.95 -1.53
C TRP A 187 -1.38 -11.50 -2.28
N LYS A 188 -2.34 -12.41 -2.47
CA LYS A 188 -3.73 -12.00 -2.75
C LYS A 188 -4.30 -11.56 -1.41
N PRO A 189 -4.87 -10.34 -1.29
CA PRO A 189 -5.79 -10.08 -0.19
C PRO A 189 -6.83 -11.20 -0.23
N SER A 190 -6.75 -12.14 0.71
CA SER A 190 -7.71 -13.23 0.79
C SER A 190 -9.10 -12.60 0.86
N GLU A 191 -10.09 -13.26 0.26
CA GLU A 191 -11.52 -12.92 0.30
C GLU A 191 -12.08 -12.48 1.68
N LYS A 192 -11.31 -12.68 2.77
CA LYS A 192 -11.62 -12.23 4.12
C LYS A 192 -11.89 -10.73 4.29
N LEU A 193 -11.31 -9.83 3.49
CA LEU A 193 -11.69 -8.39 3.56
C LEU A 193 -13.07 -8.13 2.96
N LEU A 194 -13.50 -8.91 1.96
CA LEU A 194 -14.85 -8.82 1.41
C LEU A 194 -15.88 -9.49 2.33
N GLU A 195 -15.50 -10.53 3.06
CA GLU A 195 -16.35 -11.12 4.10
C GLU A 195 -16.51 -10.22 5.32
N GLU A 196 -15.47 -9.48 5.73
CA GLU A 196 -15.53 -8.57 6.87
C GLU A 196 -16.37 -7.31 6.56
N ASP A 197 -16.27 -6.77 5.34
CA ASP A 197 -17.13 -5.69 4.84
C ASP A 197 -18.59 -6.15 4.64
N ALA A 198 -18.80 -7.40 4.18
CA ALA A 198 -20.13 -8.01 4.09
C ALA A 198 -20.76 -8.27 5.47
N ALA A 199 -19.96 -8.69 6.45
CA ALA A 199 -20.42 -8.90 7.82
C ALA A 199 -20.78 -7.57 8.52
N TYR A 200 -20.03 -6.50 8.26
CA TYR A 200 -20.32 -5.16 8.80
C TYR A 200 -21.62 -4.58 8.21
N THR A 201 -21.84 -4.79 6.90
CA THR A 201 -23.07 -4.34 6.23
C THR A 201 -24.30 -5.17 6.62
N ASP A 202 -24.18 -6.50 6.84
CA ASP A 202 -25.27 -7.34 7.35
C ASP A 202 -25.61 -7.05 8.83
N ALA A 203 -24.60 -6.78 9.66
CA ALA A 203 -24.80 -6.39 11.06
C ALA A 203 -25.52 -5.03 11.19
N SER A 204 -25.18 -4.05 10.34
CA SER A 204 -25.89 -2.76 10.26
C SER A 204 -27.35 -2.93 9.81
N LYS A 205 -27.60 -3.82 8.85
CA LYS A 205 -28.96 -4.12 8.34
C LYS A 205 -29.84 -4.81 9.39
N LYS A 206 -29.27 -5.75 10.16
CA LYS A 206 -29.97 -6.41 11.30
C LYS A 206 -30.25 -5.43 12.45
N LYS A 207 -29.37 -4.47 12.71
CA LYS A 207 -29.59 -3.43 13.74
C LYS A 207 -30.72 -2.46 13.35
N GLY A 208 -30.85 -2.13 12.06
CA GLY A 208 -31.99 -1.36 11.54
C GLY A 208 -33.33 -2.09 11.63
N GLN A 209 -33.33 -3.43 11.53
CA GLN A 209 -34.54 -4.25 11.60
C GLN A 209 -35.00 -4.53 13.04
N ALA A 210 -34.07 -4.63 14.00
CA ALA A 210 -34.39 -4.74 15.43
C ALA A 210 -35.02 -3.45 16.00
N GLY A 211 -34.64 -2.27 15.49
CA GLY A 211 -35.25 -0.99 15.87
C GLY A 211 -36.70 -0.80 15.40
N PHE A 212 -37.12 -1.55 14.38
CA PHE A 212 -38.51 -1.56 13.93
C PHE A 212 -39.41 -2.41 14.82
N ILE A 213 -38.91 -3.53 15.38
CA ILE A 213 -39.70 -4.42 16.24
C ILE A 213 -39.92 -3.81 17.62
N SER A 214 -38.94 -3.07 18.17
CA SER A 214 -39.11 -2.36 19.45
C SER A 214 -40.17 -1.24 19.41
N SER A 215 -40.47 -0.71 18.23
CA SER A 215 -41.54 0.29 18.04
C SER A 215 -42.95 -0.34 18.03
N PHE A 216 -43.08 -1.61 17.66
CA PHE A 216 -44.39 -2.30 17.64
C PHE A 216 -44.87 -2.69 19.04
N PHE A 217 -43.98 -3.03 19.97
CA PHE A 217 -44.34 -3.36 21.36
C PHE A 217 -44.75 -2.12 22.19
N SER A 218 -44.17 -0.96 21.89
CA SER A 218 -44.49 0.30 22.58
C SER A 218 -45.91 0.79 22.23
N PHE A 219 -46.33 0.70 20.96
CA PHE A 219 -47.64 1.21 20.53
C PHE A 219 -48.81 0.40 21.10
N ARG A 220 -48.67 -0.93 21.23
CA ARG A 220 -49.74 -1.80 21.74
C ARG A 220 -49.97 -1.62 23.25
N TRP A 221 -48.90 -1.31 23.99
CA TRP A 221 -48.99 -0.99 25.42
C TRP A 221 -49.62 0.40 25.63
N CYS A 222 -49.25 1.41 24.84
CA CYS A 222 -49.84 2.75 24.91
C CYS A 222 -51.36 2.76 24.71
N LEU A 223 -51.89 1.99 23.75
CA LEU A 223 -53.33 1.89 23.55
C LEU A 223 -54.05 1.23 24.73
N PHE A 224 -53.43 0.21 25.34
CA PHE A 224 -54.01 -0.47 26.50
C PHE A 224 -54.10 0.45 27.73
N TRP A 225 -53.03 1.20 28.02
CA TRP A 225 -53.04 2.17 29.13
C TRP A 225 -53.95 3.37 28.85
N GLY A 226 -54.01 3.85 27.61
CA GLY A 226 -54.95 4.90 27.22
C GLY A 226 -56.41 4.50 27.43
N ALA A 227 -56.79 3.27 27.03
CA ALA A 227 -58.13 2.74 27.26
C ALA A 227 -58.44 2.54 28.75
N LEU A 228 -57.48 2.03 29.54
CA LEU A 228 -57.64 1.89 30.98
C LEU A 228 -57.87 3.24 31.66
N CYS A 229 -57.11 4.28 31.27
CA CYS A 229 -57.31 5.64 31.78
C CYS A 229 -58.71 6.17 31.44
N LEU A 230 -59.20 5.97 30.22
CA LEU A 230 -60.56 6.38 29.84
C LEU A 230 -61.64 5.64 30.64
N VAL A 231 -61.48 4.34 30.89
CA VAL A 231 -62.40 3.57 31.74
C VAL A 231 -62.37 4.07 33.19
N ILE A 232 -61.19 4.38 33.74
CA ILE A 232 -61.08 4.94 35.08
C ILE A 232 -61.77 6.30 35.15
N VAL A 233 -61.53 7.21 34.19
CA VAL A 233 -62.20 8.52 34.13
C VAL A 233 -63.71 8.36 34.00
N TYR A 234 -64.18 7.44 33.15
CA TYR A 234 -65.59 7.12 33.03
C TYR A 234 -66.16 6.63 34.37
N LEU A 235 -65.52 5.67 35.03
CA LEU A 235 -65.99 5.16 36.33
C LEU A 235 -65.98 6.23 37.43
N GLN A 236 -65.02 7.17 37.43
CA GLN A 236 -65.02 8.31 38.35
C GLN A 236 -66.16 9.29 38.04
N PHE A 237 -66.44 9.55 36.76
CA PHE A 237 -67.54 10.40 36.32
C PHE A 237 -68.92 9.81 36.66
N PHE A 238 -69.08 8.48 36.59
CA PHE A 238 -70.32 7.80 36.95
C PHE A 238 -70.45 7.51 38.46
N ARG A 239 -69.34 7.33 39.20
CA ARG A 239 -69.37 7.27 40.68
C ARG A 239 -69.60 8.65 41.33
N GLY A 240 -69.36 9.74 40.61
CA GLY A 240 -69.73 11.11 41.02
C GLY A 240 -71.20 11.47 40.82
N ARG A 241 -72.03 10.55 40.27
CA ARG A 241 -73.44 10.85 39.92
C ARG A 241 -74.46 9.88 40.53
N SER A 242 -74.05 9.06 41.50
CA SER A 242 -74.94 8.24 42.34
C SER A 242 -74.89 8.64 43.82
N GLY A 243 -74.72 9.95 44.07
CA GLY A 243 -74.67 10.52 45.41
C GLY A 243 -75.19 11.94 45.46
N PHE A 244 -76.34 12.22 44.83
CA PHE A 244 -77.28 13.25 45.30
C PHE A 244 -78.66 12.93 44.72
N LEU A 245 -79.65 12.87 45.61
CA LEU A 245 -81.08 12.80 45.34
C LEU A 245 -81.55 13.92 44.38
#